data_AF-A0A5J5UF66-F1
#
_entry.id   AF-A0A5J5UF66-F1
#
_cell.length_a   1.000
_cell.length_b   1.000
_cell.length_c   1.000
_cell.angle_alpha   90.00
_cell.angle_beta   90.00
_cell.angle_gamma   90.00
#
_symmetry.space_group_name_H-M   'P 1'
#
loop_
_entity.id
_entity.type
_entity.pdbx_description
1 polymer ?
#
loop_
_entity_poly.entity_id
_entity_poly.type
_entity_poly.pdbx_seq_one_letter_code
_entity_poly.pdbx_strand_id
1 'polypeptide(L)'
;MRKKDELDNPELLKWPENGGDPCGPPSWNHIYCENSRVTQIQAQGMGLKGTLPKNLNKLSMLKNIGLQRNQLSGEIQGTFNGSALQMLWLNNQLHGGMTGPIDVVATMESLTVLWLHGNHFTGTIPESIVTGKITTKADVFSFGVVLMELLTGLTALDEDRPEETQYLAAWFWHIKPDKEKLRAAIDPSLDVKDETFESISIIAELAGHCTAREPSQRPDMGHAVNVLAPLVEKWKPLDDDNDDYCAIDYSLPLNQMVKDWQEAEGKDFSYLDLEDSKGSIPARPTGFAESFTSADGR
;
A
#
# COMPACT_ATOMS: atom_id res chain seq x y z
N MET A 1 20.98 12.72 15.09
CA MET A 1 20.18 11.67 14.41
C MET A 1 20.45 10.35 15.13
N ARG A 2 19.52 9.89 15.96
CA ARG A 2 19.69 8.75 16.87
C ARG A 2 19.38 7.41 16.16
N LYS A 3 20.30 6.92 15.34
CA LYS A 3 20.14 5.61 14.63
C LYS A 3 20.42 4.38 15.49
N LYS A 4 20.62 4.58 16.80
CA LYS A 4 21.05 3.56 17.77
C LYS A 4 19.93 3.17 18.75
N ASP A 5 18.82 3.90 18.77
CA ASP A 5 17.82 3.84 19.85
C ASP A 5 17.06 2.50 19.94
N GLU A 6 17.16 1.66 18.92
CA GLU A 6 16.48 0.36 18.85
C GLU A 6 17.39 -0.84 19.12
N LEU A 7 18.71 -0.61 19.17
CA LEU A 7 19.66 -1.63 19.58
C LEU A 7 19.87 -1.53 21.09
N ASP A 8 19.88 -2.68 21.77
CA ASP A 8 20.14 -2.79 23.21
C ASP A 8 21.63 -2.56 23.52
N ASN A 9 22.52 -2.88 22.58
CA ASN A 9 23.98 -2.85 22.74
C ASN A 9 24.71 -2.16 21.56
N PRO A 10 24.34 -0.91 21.21
CA PRO A 10 24.90 -0.21 20.06
C PRO A 10 26.38 0.17 20.23
N GLU A 11 26.92 0.13 21.45
CA GLU A 11 28.33 0.39 21.75
C GLU A 11 29.27 -0.62 21.07
N LEU A 12 28.79 -1.83 20.75
CA LEU A 12 29.56 -2.84 20.01
C LEU A 12 29.98 -2.35 18.62
N LEU A 13 29.21 -1.44 18.02
CA LEU A 13 29.52 -0.83 16.72
C LEU A 13 30.66 0.19 16.81
N LYS A 14 31.02 0.66 18.03
CA LYS A 14 32.06 1.67 18.28
C LYS A 14 31.87 2.94 17.43
N TRP A 15 30.61 3.33 17.20
CA TRP A 15 30.28 4.57 16.50
C TRP A 15 30.42 5.78 17.44
N PRO A 16 30.82 6.95 16.93
CA PRO A 16 30.93 8.18 17.73
C PRO A 16 29.67 8.47 18.56
N GLU A 17 29.85 8.87 19.83
CA GLU A 17 28.74 9.15 20.76
C GLU A 17 27.99 10.44 20.39
N ASN A 18 28.72 11.47 19.95
CA ASN A 18 28.17 12.78 19.60
C ASN A 18 27.48 12.82 18.22
N GLY A 19 27.32 11.66 17.58
CA GLY A 19 26.95 11.58 16.16
C GLY A 19 28.07 12.09 15.26
N GLY A 20 27.72 12.40 14.02
CA GLY A 20 28.69 12.80 12.99
C GLY A 20 28.27 12.28 11.62
N ASP A 21 29.07 12.61 10.61
CA ASP A 21 28.91 12.03 9.28
C ASP A 21 29.41 10.58 9.30
N PRO A 22 28.55 9.57 9.03
CA PRO A 22 28.97 8.17 8.94
C PRO A 22 30.04 7.92 7.88
N CYS A 23 30.11 8.80 6.87
CA CYS A 23 31.06 8.74 5.76
C CYS A 23 32.27 9.68 5.93
N GLY A 24 32.30 10.49 7.00
CA GLY A 24 33.38 11.44 7.26
C GLY A 24 34.67 10.72 7.71
N PRO A 25 35.83 11.40 7.78
CA PRO A 25 37.07 10.79 8.26
C PRO A 25 37.18 10.81 9.80
N PRO A 26 37.36 9.66 10.49
CA PRO A 26 37.30 8.29 9.98
C PRO A 26 35.86 7.81 9.79
N SER A 27 35.62 6.99 8.76
CA SER A 27 34.30 6.44 8.48
C SER A 27 33.85 5.55 9.62
N TRP A 28 32.56 5.51 9.90
CA TRP A 28 32.06 4.67 10.99
C TRP A 28 32.35 3.19 10.70
N ASN A 29 32.74 2.44 11.73
CA ASN A 29 32.96 1.01 11.58
C ASN A 29 31.70 0.34 11.02
N HIS A 30 31.87 -0.66 10.15
CA HIS A 30 30.78 -1.42 9.54
C HIS A 30 29.87 -0.63 8.59
N ILE A 31 30.17 0.65 8.35
CA ILE A 31 29.48 1.50 7.37
C ILE A 31 30.39 1.68 6.16
N TYR A 32 29.82 1.45 4.97
CA TYR A 32 30.51 1.69 3.70
C TYR A 32 29.77 2.78 2.94
N CYS A 33 30.54 3.71 2.38
CA CYS A 33 30.02 4.85 1.69
C CYS A 33 30.56 4.95 0.27
N GLU A 34 29.73 5.45 -0.63
CA GLU A 34 30.07 5.86 -1.98
C GLU A 34 29.64 7.32 -2.14
N ASN A 35 30.53 8.20 -2.56
CA ASN A 35 30.23 9.63 -2.76
C ASN A 35 29.54 10.30 -1.54
N SER A 36 30.07 10.07 -0.33
CA SER A 36 29.53 10.60 0.95
C SER A 36 28.09 10.16 1.27
N ARG A 37 27.65 9.03 0.72
CA ARG A 37 26.34 8.43 0.98
C ARG A 37 26.53 7.01 1.44
N VAL A 38 25.80 6.61 2.49
CA VAL A 38 25.85 5.24 3.01
C VAL A 38 25.24 4.29 1.97
N THR A 39 26.04 3.35 1.49
CA THR A 39 25.62 2.34 0.51
C THR A 39 25.55 0.94 1.09
N GLN A 40 26.32 0.65 2.14
CA GLN A 40 26.27 -0.66 2.79
C GLN A 40 26.44 -0.58 4.32
N ILE A 41 25.80 -1.49 5.02
CA ILE A 41 25.95 -1.73 6.46
C ILE A 41 26.30 -3.21 6.66
N GLN A 42 27.49 -3.53 7.21
CA GLN A 42 27.96 -4.91 7.39
C GLN A 42 28.43 -5.15 8.82
N ALA A 43 27.52 -5.61 9.67
CA ALA A 43 27.74 -5.88 11.09
C ALA A 43 27.41 -7.33 11.45
N GLN A 44 27.88 -8.27 10.62
CA GLN A 44 27.71 -9.71 10.84
C GLN A 44 28.38 -10.17 12.14
N GLY A 45 27.72 -11.04 12.90
CA GLY A 45 28.37 -11.79 13.97
C GLY A 45 28.88 -10.94 15.14
N MET A 46 28.36 -9.72 15.29
CA MET A 46 28.80 -8.78 16.32
C MET A 46 28.11 -9.01 17.66
N GLY A 47 27.07 -9.85 17.70
CA GLY A 47 26.26 -10.06 18.90
C GLY A 47 25.28 -8.91 19.16
N LEU A 48 24.91 -8.15 18.13
CA LEU A 48 23.94 -7.07 18.24
C LEU A 48 22.58 -7.61 18.72
N LYS A 49 21.97 -6.92 19.66
CA LYS A 49 20.69 -7.28 20.29
C LYS A 49 19.73 -6.09 20.18
N GLY A 50 18.43 -6.37 20.13
CA GLY A 50 17.38 -5.36 20.00
C GLY A 50 16.56 -5.57 18.74
N THR A 51 15.89 -4.53 18.26
CA THR A 51 15.12 -4.52 17.00
C THR A 51 15.88 -3.81 15.88
N LEU A 52 15.43 -4.00 14.64
CA LEU A 52 15.97 -3.23 13.52
C LEU A 52 15.55 -1.77 13.65
N PRO A 53 16.46 -0.79 13.52
CA PRO A 53 16.11 0.61 13.60
C PRO A 53 15.02 1.00 12.59
N LYS A 54 13.87 1.47 13.07
CA LYS A 54 12.83 2.08 12.23
C LYS A 54 13.47 3.23 11.48
N ASN A 55 13.14 3.38 10.20
CA ASN A 55 13.71 4.38 9.26
C ASN A 55 15.00 4.02 8.50
N LEU A 56 15.39 2.74 8.40
CA LEU A 56 16.48 2.36 7.48
C LEU A 56 16.13 2.64 6.01
N ASN A 57 14.85 2.60 5.65
CA ASN A 57 14.34 3.01 4.34
C ASN A 57 14.65 4.47 3.95
N LYS A 58 14.92 5.38 4.90
CA LYS A 58 15.31 6.78 4.61
C LYS A 58 16.70 6.92 3.99
N LEU A 59 17.50 5.85 3.99
CA LEU A 59 18.82 5.83 3.36
C LEU A 59 18.69 5.52 1.87
N SER A 60 18.41 6.54 1.07
CA SER A 60 18.05 6.41 -0.36
C SER A 60 19.11 5.74 -1.25
N MET A 61 20.37 5.67 -0.82
CA MET A 61 21.45 5.01 -1.58
C MET A 61 21.91 3.70 -0.96
N LEU A 62 21.24 3.24 0.10
CA LEU A 62 21.58 1.99 0.76
C LEU A 62 21.17 0.81 -0.12
N LYS A 63 22.15 0.00 -0.50
CA LYS A 63 21.99 -1.16 -1.37
C LYS A 63 22.08 -2.48 -0.59
N ASN A 64 23.01 -2.57 0.36
CA ASN A 64 23.34 -3.84 1.01
C ASN A 64 23.31 -3.75 2.53
N ILE A 65 22.61 -4.67 3.18
CA ILE A 65 22.61 -4.81 4.64
C ILE A 65 22.95 -6.25 5.01
N GLY A 66 24.03 -6.42 5.78
CA GLY A 66 24.44 -7.68 6.39
C GLY A 66 24.41 -7.60 7.90
N LEU A 67 23.42 -8.25 8.52
CA LEU A 67 23.24 -8.33 9.98
C LEU A 67 23.06 -9.78 10.46
N GLN A 68 23.44 -10.75 9.64
CA GLN A 68 23.34 -12.17 9.93
C GLN A 68 24.18 -12.58 11.15
N ARG A 69 23.75 -13.64 11.85
CA ARG A 69 24.45 -14.19 13.03
C ARG A 69 24.54 -13.22 14.22
N ASN A 70 23.52 -12.39 14.42
CA ASN A 70 23.39 -11.53 15.61
C ASN A 70 22.30 -12.09 16.56
N GLN A 71 21.80 -11.26 17.47
CA GLN A 71 20.70 -11.56 18.41
C GLN A 71 19.53 -10.59 18.17
N LEU A 72 19.30 -10.21 16.90
CA LEU A 72 18.22 -9.30 16.54
C LEU A 72 16.87 -10.03 16.67
N SER A 73 15.87 -9.28 17.13
CA SER A 73 14.52 -9.76 17.42
C SER A 73 13.47 -8.79 16.87
N GLY A 74 12.19 -9.15 17.02
CA GLY A 74 11.08 -8.37 16.48
C GLY A 74 10.88 -8.59 14.99
N GLU A 75 10.13 -7.68 14.36
CA GLU A 75 9.63 -7.81 12.99
C GLU A 75 10.40 -6.94 12.00
N ILE A 76 10.26 -7.25 10.71
CA ILE A 76 10.85 -6.44 9.63
C ILE A 76 9.88 -5.39 9.04
N GLN A 77 8.60 -5.44 9.41
CA GLN A 77 7.56 -4.55 8.88
C GLN A 77 7.90 -3.07 9.14
N GLY A 78 7.58 -2.20 8.18
CA GLY A 78 7.86 -0.76 8.22
C GLY A 78 9.34 -0.35 8.05
N THR A 79 10.31 -1.21 8.39
CA THR A 79 11.74 -0.86 8.40
C THR A 79 12.31 -0.61 7.00
N PHE A 80 11.92 -1.45 6.04
CA PHE A 80 12.45 -1.48 4.67
C PHE A 80 11.42 -1.13 3.60
N ASN A 81 10.27 -0.59 4.00
CA ASN A 81 9.17 -0.27 3.08
C ASN A 81 9.66 0.66 1.96
N GLY A 82 9.50 0.21 0.70
CA GLY A 82 9.90 0.94 -0.50
C GLY A 82 11.41 1.17 -0.63
N SER A 83 12.25 0.42 0.10
CA SER A 83 13.70 0.64 0.04
C SER A 83 14.32 0.12 -1.25
N ALA A 84 15.35 0.82 -1.74
CA ALA A 84 16.14 0.43 -2.91
C ALA A 84 17.21 -0.65 -2.59
N LEU A 85 16.99 -1.45 -1.53
CA LEU A 85 17.92 -2.50 -1.13
C LEU A 85 17.99 -3.59 -2.19
N GLN A 86 19.21 -4.04 -2.47
CA GLN A 86 19.53 -5.11 -3.40
C GLN A 86 19.85 -6.40 -2.67
N MET A 87 20.48 -6.32 -1.49
CA MET A 87 20.91 -7.48 -0.71
C MET A 87 20.57 -7.30 0.77
N LEU A 88 19.82 -8.25 1.33
CA LEU A 88 19.43 -8.26 2.73
C LEU A 88 19.74 -9.62 3.37
N TRP A 89 20.67 -9.63 4.32
CA TRP A 89 21.05 -10.79 5.12
C TRP A 89 20.65 -10.59 6.58
N LEU A 90 19.59 -11.29 7.01
CA LEU A 90 19.11 -11.31 8.40
C LEU A 90 19.12 -12.73 8.99
N ASN A 91 19.68 -13.71 8.28
CA ASN A 91 19.62 -15.11 8.66
C ASN A 91 20.40 -15.45 9.94
N ASN A 92 19.98 -16.53 10.59
CA ASN A 92 20.57 -17.13 11.78
C ASN A 92 20.70 -16.16 12.96
N GLN A 93 19.62 -15.44 13.32
CA GLN A 93 19.62 -14.70 14.58
C GLN A 93 19.49 -15.68 15.77
N LEU A 94 20.22 -15.40 16.84
CA LEU A 94 20.25 -16.19 18.06
C LEU A 94 19.14 -15.75 19.03
N HIS A 95 18.92 -16.53 20.10
CA HIS A 95 18.01 -16.20 21.20
C HIS A 95 16.56 -15.90 20.79
N GLY A 96 15.99 -16.73 19.91
CA GLY A 96 14.60 -16.60 19.45
C GLY A 96 14.46 -15.85 18.12
N GLY A 97 15.50 -15.13 17.68
CA GLY A 97 15.56 -14.52 16.36
C GLY A 97 14.39 -13.59 16.01
N MET A 98 14.24 -13.31 14.72
CA MET A 98 13.19 -12.41 14.23
C MET A 98 11.87 -13.14 13.98
N THR A 99 10.75 -12.42 14.12
CA THR A 99 9.38 -12.92 14.03
C THR A 99 8.52 -12.08 13.07
N GLY A 100 7.25 -12.44 12.94
CA GLY A 100 6.26 -11.68 12.17
C GLY A 100 6.28 -11.98 10.66
N PRO A 101 5.36 -11.36 9.90
CA PRO A 101 5.23 -11.52 8.47
C PRO A 101 6.37 -10.89 7.67
N ILE A 102 6.55 -11.32 6.41
CA ILE A 102 7.59 -10.81 5.51
C ILE A 102 7.04 -9.99 4.31
N ASP A 103 5.78 -9.55 4.37
CA ASP A 103 5.10 -8.84 3.29
C ASP A 103 5.80 -7.57 2.82
N VAL A 104 6.51 -6.86 3.72
CA VAL A 104 7.31 -5.68 3.36
C VAL A 104 8.30 -5.95 2.22
N VAL A 105 8.78 -7.18 2.07
CA VAL A 105 9.70 -7.57 1.01
C VAL A 105 9.07 -7.39 -0.38
N ALA A 106 7.75 -7.52 -0.51
CA ALA A 106 7.03 -7.27 -1.76
C ALA A 106 7.16 -5.81 -2.24
N THR A 107 7.41 -4.88 -1.33
CA THR A 107 7.61 -3.45 -1.64
C THR A 107 9.05 -3.12 -2.08
N MET A 108 9.98 -4.07 -1.94
CA MET A 108 11.41 -3.87 -2.19
C MET A 108 11.78 -4.29 -3.61
N GLU A 109 11.35 -3.51 -4.60
CA GLU A 109 11.45 -3.87 -6.03
C GLU A 109 12.88 -4.13 -6.53
N SER A 110 13.89 -3.56 -5.87
CA SER A 110 15.30 -3.72 -6.24
C SER A 110 15.96 -4.96 -5.61
N LEU A 111 15.26 -5.71 -4.76
CA LEU A 111 15.84 -6.79 -3.97
C LEU A 111 16.14 -8.01 -4.84
N THR A 112 17.40 -8.45 -4.81
CA THR A 112 17.89 -9.60 -5.59
C THR A 112 18.36 -10.75 -4.71
N VAL A 113 18.80 -10.45 -3.49
CA VAL A 113 19.30 -11.44 -2.54
C VAL A 113 18.64 -11.23 -1.18
N LEU A 114 17.95 -12.26 -0.70
CA LEU A 114 17.26 -12.25 0.59
C LEU A 114 17.54 -13.53 1.37
N TRP A 115 18.24 -13.41 2.51
CA TRP A 115 18.48 -14.53 3.42
C TRP A 115 17.82 -14.28 4.76
N LEU A 116 16.74 -15.02 5.03
CA LEU A 116 15.95 -14.92 6.26
C LEU A 116 15.94 -16.19 7.11
N HIS A 117 16.52 -17.30 6.62
CA HIS A 117 16.48 -18.60 7.30
C HIS A 117 17.11 -18.57 8.71
N GLY A 118 16.76 -19.52 9.58
CA GLY A 118 17.27 -19.53 10.97
C GLY A 118 16.68 -18.39 11.83
N ASN A 119 15.43 -18.02 11.52
CA ASN A 119 14.57 -17.11 12.28
C ASN A 119 13.19 -17.77 12.44
N HIS A 120 12.25 -17.08 13.09
CA HIS A 120 10.88 -17.54 13.34
C HIS A 120 9.84 -16.63 12.66
N PHE A 121 10.12 -16.20 11.42
CA PHE A 121 9.16 -15.47 10.61
C PHE A 121 7.90 -16.30 10.37
N THR A 122 6.76 -15.63 10.40
CA THR A 122 5.41 -16.19 10.24
C THR A 122 4.75 -15.58 9.00
N GLY A 123 3.45 -15.82 8.81
CA GLY A 123 2.71 -15.28 7.67
C GLY A 123 2.93 -16.05 6.36
N THR A 124 2.39 -15.49 5.27
CA THR A 124 2.55 -16.04 3.93
C THR A 124 3.75 -15.43 3.23
N ILE A 125 4.38 -16.18 2.33
CA ILE A 125 5.36 -15.60 1.41
C ILE A 125 4.58 -14.81 0.35
N PRO A 126 4.84 -13.50 0.16
CA PRO A 126 4.22 -12.73 -0.89
C PRO A 126 4.37 -13.38 -2.27
N GLU A 127 3.29 -13.40 -3.03
CA GLU A 127 3.23 -14.04 -4.35
C GLU A 127 4.26 -13.47 -5.32
N SER A 128 4.56 -12.17 -5.23
CA SER A 128 5.59 -11.50 -6.04
C SER A 128 6.97 -12.12 -5.86
N ILE A 129 7.31 -12.59 -4.66
CA ILE A 129 8.59 -13.25 -4.36
C ILE A 129 8.58 -14.69 -4.89
N VAL A 130 7.48 -15.40 -4.72
CA VAL A 130 7.36 -16.80 -5.16
C VAL A 130 7.40 -16.91 -6.69
N THR A 131 6.71 -16.01 -7.38
CA THR A 131 6.58 -16.06 -8.83
C THR A 131 7.68 -15.28 -9.56
N GLY A 132 8.35 -14.34 -8.88
CA GLY A 132 9.34 -13.44 -9.47
C GLY A 132 8.77 -12.57 -10.59
N LYS A 133 7.43 -12.45 -10.67
CA LYS A 133 6.71 -11.78 -11.74
C LYS A 133 5.56 -10.98 -11.15
N ILE A 134 5.36 -9.78 -11.66
CA ILE A 134 4.08 -9.10 -11.51
C ILE A 134 3.07 -9.89 -12.36
N THR A 135 2.11 -10.55 -11.71
CA THR A 135 1.06 -11.31 -12.37
C THR A 135 -0.21 -10.49 -12.44
N THR A 136 -1.07 -10.78 -13.42
CA THR A 136 -2.42 -10.19 -13.47
C THR A 136 -3.23 -10.54 -12.22
N LYS A 137 -2.93 -11.66 -11.55
CA LYS A 137 -3.60 -12.07 -10.31
C LYS A 137 -3.10 -11.30 -9.09
N ALA A 138 -1.85 -10.86 -9.07
CA ALA A 138 -1.36 -9.94 -8.05
C ALA A 138 -2.05 -8.57 -8.19
N ASP A 139 -2.25 -8.10 -9.42
CA ASP A 139 -3.00 -6.85 -9.69
C ASP A 139 -4.47 -6.96 -9.26
N VAL A 140 -5.14 -8.09 -9.55
CA VAL A 140 -6.49 -8.39 -9.05
C VAL A 140 -6.55 -8.34 -7.51
N PHE A 141 -5.51 -8.84 -6.82
CA PHE A 141 -5.46 -8.77 -5.36
C PHE A 141 -5.40 -7.32 -4.87
N SER A 142 -4.49 -6.52 -5.42
CA SER A 142 -4.37 -5.10 -5.09
C SER A 142 -5.66 -4.34 -5.37
N PHE A 143 -6.33 -4.61 -6.49
CA PHE A 143 -7.65 -4.07 -6.79
C PHE A 143 -8.69 -4.42 -5.71
N GLY A 144 -8.71 -5.66 -5.24
CA GLY A 144 -9.59 -6.09 -4.16
C GLY A 144 -9.32 -5.36 -2.85
N VAL A 145 -8.05 -5.11 -2.52
CA VAL A 145 -7.67 -4.30 -1.34
C VAL A 145 -8.19 -2.87 -1.48
N VAL A 146 -8.02 -2.25 -2.64
CA VAL A 146 -8.53 -0.89 -2.90
C VAL A 146 -10.05 -0.83 -2.75
N LEU A 147 -10.79 -1.83 -3.22
CA LEU A 147 -12.24 -1.89 -2.98
C LEU A 147 -12.58 -1.94 -1.48
N MET A 148 -11.81 -2.67 -0.67
CA MET A 148 -12.02 -2.70 0.78
C MET A 148 -11.70 -1.35 1.43
N GLU A 149 -10.63 -0.67 1.00
CA GLU A 149 -10.29 0.67 1.48
C GLU A 149 -11.42 1.66 1.16
N LEU A 150 -11.95 1.63 -0.07
CA LEU A 150 -13.06 2.48 -0.48
C LEU A 150 -14.36 2.19 0.29
N LEU A 151 -14.64 0.93 0.62
CA LEU A 151 -15.83 0.56 1.39
C LEU A 151 -15.74 0.96 2.86
N THR A 152 -14.55 0.93 3.45
CA THR A 152 -14.37 1.03 4.91
C THR A 152 -13.76 2.36 5.36
N GLY A 153 -13.13 3.12 4.46
CA GLY A 153 -12.35 4.30 4.78
C GLY A 153 -11.04 3.98 5.54
N LEU A 154 -10.67 2.71 5.65
CA LEU A 154 -9.49 2.24 6.37
C LEU A 154 -8.31 2.05 5.41
N THR A 155 -7.09 2.20 5.94
CA THR A 155 -5.87 1.92 5.17
C THR A 155 -5.60 0.42 5.03
N ALA A 156 -5.03 0.00 3.91
CA ALA A 156 -4.65 -1.39 3.64
C ALA A 156 -3.72 -2.00 4.71
N LEU A 157 -2.84 -1.16 5.28
CA LEU A 157 -1.94 -1.48 6.37
C LEU A 157 -2.10 -0.40 7.46
N ASP A 158 -2.31 -0.82 8.70
CA ASP A 158 -2.44 0.07 9.85
C ASP A 158 -1.58 -0.46 11.01
N GLU A 159 -0.40 0.14 11.19
CA GLU A 159 0.60 -0.28 12.20
C GLU A 159 0.12 -0.10 13.65
N ASP A 160 -0.94 0.66 13.88
CA ASP A 160 -1.49 0.89 15.22
C ASP A 160 -2.50 -0.20 15.64
N ARG A 161 -2.88 -1.11 14.73
CA ARG A 161 -3.79 -2.23 15.00
C ARG A 161 -3.06 -3.47 15.54
N PRO A 162 -3.77 -4.34 16.27
CA PRO A 162 -3.25 -5.67 16.62
C PRO A 162 -2.78 -6.44 15.38
N GLU A 163 -1.71 -7.23 15.52
CA GLU A 163 -1.04 -7.99 14.43
C GLU A 163 -2.04 -8.79 13.56
N GLU A 164 -3.05 -9.40 14.19
CA GLU A 164 -4.08 -10.19 13.52
C GLU A 164 -5.02 -9.37 12.61
N THR A 165 -5.07 -8.05 12.80
CA THR A 165 -5.97 -7.10 12.12
C THR A 165 -5.24 -5.95 11.43
N GLN A 166 -3.90 -5.99 11.46
CA GLN A 166 -3.02 -4.98 10.87
C GLN A 166 -3.21 -4.86 9.35
N TYR A 167 -3.54 -5.99 8.70
CA TYR A 167 -3.82 -6.06 7.28
C TYR A 167 -5.32 -6.01 7.02
N LEU A 168 -5.75 -5.00 6.26
CA LEU A 168 -7.16 -4.79 5.95
C LEU A 168 -7.80 -6.03 5.32
N ALA A 169 -7.12 -6.64 4.34
CA ALA A 169 -7.63 -7.84 3.66
C ALA A 169 -7.87 -9.00 4.63
N ALA A 170 -6.93 -9.28 5.52
CA ALA A 170 -7.05 -10.38 6.49
C ALA A 170 -8.22 -10.13 7.46
N TRP A 171 -8.32 -8.91 7.99
CA TRP A 171 -9.42 -8.51 8.86
C TRP A 171 -10.78 -8.54 8.14
N PHE A 172 -10.84 -8.05 6.90
CA PHE A 172 -12.08 -7.98 6.11
C PHE A 172 -12.66 -9.36 5.85
N TRP A 173 -11.82 -10.37 5.65
CA TRP A 173 -12.25 -11.77 5.51
C TRP A 173 -12.98 -12.33 6.74
N HIS A 174 -12.72 -11.79 7.94
CA HIS A 174 -13.40 -12.19 9.17
C HIS A 174 -14.75 -11.49 9.38
N ILE A 175 -14.91 -10.25 8.89
CA ILE A 175 -16.14 -9.48 9.06
C ILE A 175 -17.15 -9.67 7.92
N LYS A 176 -16.67 -9.86 6.68
CA LYS A 176 -17.48 -9.99 5.47
C LYS A 176 -18.66 -10.98 5.58
N PRO A 177 -18.51 -12.18 6.18
CA PRO A 177 -19.61 -13.14 6.26
C PRO A 177 -20.80 -12.70 7.14
N ASP A 178 -20.58 -11.75 8.04
CA ASP A 178 -21.56 -11.26 9.00
C ASP A 178 -22.08 -9.89 8.55
N LYS A 179 -23.34 -9.86 8.08
CA LYS A 179 -23.95 -8.64 7.52
C LYS A 179 -23.98 -7.47 8.50
N GLU A 180 -24.17 -7.73 9.79
CA GLU A 180 -24.23 -6.66 10.80
C GLU A 180 -22.84 -6.08 11.05
N LYS A 181 -21.82 -6.94 11.11
CA LYS A 181 -20.42 -6.48 11.23
C LYS A 181 -19.94 -5.77 9.98
N LEU A 182 -20.29 -6.27 8.80
CA LEU A 182 -20.01 -5.61 7.53
C LEU A 182 -20.66 -4.23 7.51
N ARG A 183 -21.93 -4.11 7.90
CA ARG A 183 -22.64 -2.82 7.95
C ARG A 183 -21.99 -1.83 8.91
N ALA A 184 -21.54 -2.30 10.08
CA ALA A 184 -20.82 -1.48 11.05
C ALA A 184 -19.40 -1.07 10.60
N ALA A 185 -18.81 -1.78 9.63
CA ALA A 185 -17.46 -1.54 9.12
C ALA A 185 -17.42 -0.60 7.91
N ILE A 186 -18.57 -0.29 7.30
CA ILE A 186 -18.65 0.61 6.14
C ILE A 186 -18.34 2.05 6.58
N ASP A 187 -17.63 2.78 5.72
CA ASP A 187 -17.32 4.19 5.92
C ASP A 187 -18.60 5.00 6.20
N PRO A 188 -18.70 5.69 7.35
CA PRO A 188 -19.87 6.51 7.69
C PRO A 188 -20.22 7.59 6.65
N SER A 189 -19.27 7.98 5.80
CA SER A 189 -19.49 8.96 4.73
C SER A 189 -20.32 8.42 3.55
N LEU A 190 -20.52 7.11 3.44
CA LEU A 190 -21.25 6.46 2.34
C LEU A 190 -22.79 6.48 2.49
N ASP A 191 -23.35 7.12 3.52
CA ASP A 191 -24.80 7.22 3.82
C ASP A 191 -25.62 5.96 3.49
N VAL A 192 -25.44 4.92 4.30
CA VAL A 192 -25.89 3.55 3.99
C VAL A 192 -27.39 3.35 4.24
N LYS A 193 -28.20 3.57 3.20
CA LYS A 193 -29.60 3.11 3.10
C LYS A 193 -29.67 1.62 2.73
N ASP A 194 -30.82 0.98 2.93
CA ASP A 194 -30.98 -0.45 2.63
C ASP A 194 -30.78 -0.77 1.13
N GLU A 195 -31.20 0.13 0.24
CA GLU A 195 -31.01 -0.03 -1.21
C GLU A 195 -29.54 0.07 -1.64
N THR A 196 -28.79 1.00 -1.03
CA THR A 196 -27.34 1.14 -1.25
C THR A 196 -26.56 -0.02 -0.63
N PHE A 197 -27.03 -0.58 0.48
CA PHE A 197 -26.37 -1.68 1.17
C PHE A 197 -26.34 -2.97 0.35
N GLU A 198 -27.34 -3.22 -0.49
CA GLU A 198 -27.33 -4.36 -1.42
C GLU A 198 -26.20 -4.21 -2.46
N SER A 199 -25.99 -3.01 -3.00
CA SER A 199 -24.88 -2.74 -3.92
C SER A 199 -23.52 -2.86 -3.21
N ILE A 200 -23.41 -2.34 -1.98
CA ILE A 200 -22.20 -2.46 -1.17
C ILE A 200 -21.88 -3.92 -0.85
N SER A 201 -22.89 -4.74 -0.55
CA SER A 201 -22.72 -6.18 -0.30
C SER A 201 -22.14 -6.90 -1.51
N ILE A 202 -22.57 -6.55 -2.73
CA ILE A 202 -22.01 -7.10 -3.98
C ILE A 202 -20.54 -6.70 -4.14
N ILE A 203 -20.20 -5.44 -3.88
CA ILE A 203 -18.81 -4.94 -3.96
C ILE A 203 -17.93 -5.64 -2.91
N ALA A 204 -18.43 -5.82 -1.69
CA ALA A 204 -17.73 -6.52 -0.60
C ALA A 204 -17.47 -8.01 -0.94
N GLU A 205 -18.43 -8.68 -1.59
CA GLU A 205 -18.26 -10.04 -2.11
C GLU A 205 -17.19 -10.11 -3.20
N LEU A 206 -17.20 -9.16 -4.15
CA LEU A 206 -16.17 -9.08 -5.18
C LEU A 206 -14.78 -8.85 -4.58
N ALA A 207 -14.66 -7.90 -3.67
CA ALA A 207 -13.40 -7.58 -2.98
C ALA A 207 -12.84 -8.80 -2.23
N GLY A 208 -13.70 -9.56 -1.55
CA GLY A 208 -13.33 -10.83 -0.92
C GLY A 208 -12.74 -11.83 -1.91
N HIS A 209 -13.42 -12.10 -3.04
CA HIS A 209 -12.90 -13.02 -4.06
C HIS A 209 -11.60 -12.52 -4.72
N CYS A 210 -11.48 -11.22 -4.97
CA CYS A 210 -10.25 -10.60 -5.49
C CYS A 210 -9.06 -10.79 -4.54
N THR A 211 -9.28 -10.76 -3.23
CA THR A 211 -8.25 -10.93 -2.20
C THR A 211 -8.10 -12.37 -1.71
N ALA A 212 -8.60 -13.36 -2.45
CA ALA A 212 -8.42 -14.77 -2.10
C ALA A 212 -6.93 -15.12 -1.96
N ARG A 213 -6.61 -15.93 -0.95
CA ARG A 213 -5.22 -16.34 -0.64
C ARG A 213 -4.55 -17.02 -1.82
N GLU A 214 -5.27 -17.91 -2.50
CA GLU A 214 -4.76 -18.62 -3.67
C GLU A 214 -5.09 -17.85 -4.97
N PRO A 215 -4.10 -17.54 -5.83
CA PRO A 215 -4.32 -16.79 -7.07
C PRO A 215 -5.31 -17.44 -8.04
N SER A 216 -5.40 -18.78 -8.03
CA SER A 216 -6.34 -19.53 -8.86
C SER A 216 -7.81 -19.34 -8.48
N GLN A 217 -8.07 -18.91 -7.24
CA GLN A 217 -9.43 -18.62 -6.75
C GLN A 217 -9.86 -17.17 -7.04
N ARG A 218 -8.92 -16.30 -7.40
CA ARG A 218 -9.22 -14.91 -7.72
C ARG A 218 -9.88 -14.84 -9.11
N PRO A 219 -10.91 -14.01 -9.29
CA PRO A 219 -11.54 -13.81 -10.59
C PRO A 219 -10.57 -13.18 -11.59
N ASP A 220 -10.95 -13.17 -12.86
CA ASP A 220 -10.29 -12.32 -13.86
C ASP A 220 -10.86 -10.90 -13.79
N MET A 221 -10.09 -9.89 -14.18
CA MET A 221 -10.59 -8.51 -14.18
C MET A 221 -11.82 -8.31 -15.06
N GLY A 222 -11.98 -9.09 -16.14
CA GLY A 222 -13.21 -9.09 -16.92
C GLY A 222 -14.46 -9.49 -16.11
N HIS A 223 -14.31 -10.44 -15.17
CA HIS A 223 -15.39 -10.79 -14.25
C HIS A 223 -15.68 -9.66 -13.25
N ALA A 224 -14.64 -9.02 -12.70
CA ALA A 224 -14.81 -7.87 -11.83
C ALA A 224 -15.58 -6.73 -12.51
N VAL A 225 -15.23 -6.40 -13.76
CA VAL A 225 -15.94 -5.40 -14.56
C VAL A 225 -17.41 -5.79 -14.78
N ASN A 226 -17.69 -7.05 -15.11
CA ASN A 226 -19.06 -7.53 -15.30
C ASN A 226 -19.92 -7.46 -14.04
N VAL A 227 -19.32 -7.62 -12.85
CA VAL A 227 -20.02 -7.48 -11.57
C VAL A 227 -20.30 -6.01 -11.26
N LEU A 228 -19.34 -5.10 -11.54
CA LEU A 228 -19.46 -3.68 -11.20
C LEU A 228 -20.28 -2.87 -12.21
N ALA A 229 -20.25 -3.20 -13.49
CA ALA A 229 -20.90 -2.42 -14.55
C ALA A 229 -22.41 -2.17 -14.30
N PRO A 230 -23.23 -3.16 -13.89
CA PRO A 230 -24.64 -2.94 -13.61
C PRO A 230 -24.89 -2.05 -12.37
N LEU A 231 -23.92 -1.93 -11.45
CA LEU A 231 -24.05 -1.07 -10.27
C LEU A 231 -23.83 0.39 -10.65
N VAL A 232 -22.92 0.65 -11.58
CA VAL A 232 -22.65 2.00 -12.12
C VAL A 232 -23.88 2.59 -12.82
N GLU A 233 -24.65 1.77 -13.51
CA GLU A 233 -25.89 2.20 -14.18
C GLU A 233 -27.04 2.48 -13.20
N LYS A 234 -26.96 1.93 -11.97
CA LYS A 234 -27.97 2.14 -10.93
C LYS A 234 -27.64 3.30 -10.01
N TRP A 235 -26.35 3.60 -9.83
CA TRP A 235 -25.92 4.61 -8.89
C TRP A 235 -26.29 6.00 -9.36
N LYS A 236 -26.86 6.79 -8.44
CA LYS A 236 -27.23 8.18 -8.63
C LYS A 236 -26.75 8.99 -7.42
N PRO A 237 -26.13 10.17 -7.62
CA PRO A 237 -25.61 10.97 -6.53
C PRO A 237 -26.66 11.66 -5.64
N LEU A 238 -27.87 11.90 -6.14
CA LEU A 238 -28.96 12.51 -5.37
C LEU A 238 -30.29 11.76 -5.58
N ASP A 239 -31.05 11.65 -4.50
CA ASP A 239 -32.48 11.31 -4.55
C ASP A 239 -33.27 12.59 -4.91
N ASP A 240 -34.32 12.41 -5.70
CA ASP A 240 -35.12 13.36 -6.53
C ASP A 240 -35.72 14.62 -5.85
N ASP A 241 -35.25 15.07 -4.69
CA ASP A 241 -35.97 16.05 -3.86
C ASP A 241 -35.38 17.48 -3.85
N ASN A 242 -34.30 17.77 -4.59
CA ASN A 242 -33.71 19.12 -4.60
C ASN A 242 -33.68 19.74 -6.00
N ASP A 243 -34.73 20.48 -6.33
CA ASP A 243 -34.85 21.39 -7.49
C ASP A 243 -33.88 22.59 -7.38
N ASP A 244 -32.58 22.35 -7.19
CA ASP A 244 -31.58 23.42 -7.28
C ASP A 244 -30.94 23.39 -8.67
N TYR A 245 -31.02 24.53 -9.35
CA TYR A 245 -30.80 24.68 -10.79
C TYR A 245 -29.30 24.64 -11.13
N CYS A 246 -28.67 23.47 -10.98
CA CYS A 246 -27.30 23.22 -11.41
C CYS A 246 -27.24 22.71 -12.86
N ALA A 247 -26.20 23.07 -13.59
CA ALA A 247 -25.96 22.63 -14.97
C ALA A 247 -25.65 21.12 -15.11
N ILE A 248 -25.44 20.43 -13.99
CA ILE A 248 -25.19 18.99 -13.92
C ILE A 248 -26.43 18.34 -13.30
N ASP A 249 -27.11 17.49 -14.06
CA ASP A 249 -28.23 16.70 -13.59
C ASP A 249 -27.71 15.49 -12.78
N TYR A 250 -27.70 15.65 -11.46
CA TYR A 250 -27.30 14.62 -10.50
C TYR A 250 -28.34 13.48 -10.35
N SER A 251 -29.47 13.54 -11.06
CA SER A 251 -30.45 12.44 -11.13
C SER A 251 -30.08 11.37 -12.18
N LEU A 252 -29.06 11.66 -13.00
CA LEU A 252 -28.57 10.76 -14.05
C LEU A 252 -27.57 9.73 -13.50
N PRO A 253 -27.53 8.51 -14.09
CA PRO A 253 -26.53 7.53 -13.71
C PRO A 253 -25.11 7.98 -14.10
N LEU A 254 -24.10 7.46 -13.40
CA LEU A 254 -22.70 7.90 -13.55
C LEU A 254 -22.20 7.83 -15.00
N ASN A 255 -22.61 6.80 -15.75
CA ASN A 255 -22.21 6.64 -17.15
C ASN A 255 -22.71 7.79 -18.04
N GLN A 256 -23.86 8.37 -17.75
CA GLN A 256 -24.43 9.49 -18.49
C GLN A 256 -23.77 10.80 -18.04
N MET A 257 -23.55 10.99 -16.73
CA MET A 257 -22.80 12.15 -16.22
C MET A 257 -21.40 12.26 -16.82
N VAL A 258 -20.69 11.12 -16.96
CA VAL A 258 -19.36 11.09 -17.58
C VAL A 258 -19.42 11.48 -19.06
N LYS A 259 -20.45 11.04 -19.80
CA LYS A 259 -20.64 11.44 -21.20
C LYS A 259 -20.93 12.92 -21.32
N ASP A 260 -21.83 13.44 -20.49
CA ASP A 260 -22.20 14.86 -20.51
C ASP A 260 -20.98 15.74 -20.18
N TRP A 261 -20.14 15.32 -19.23
CA TRP A 261 -18.86 15.97 -18.93
C TRP A 261 -17.89 15.95 -20.13
N GLN A 262 -17.73 14.79 -20.79
CA GLN A 262 -16.88 14.66 -21.99
C GLN A 262 -17.37 15.53 -23.16
N GLU A 263 -18.69 15.66 -23.33
CA GLU A 263 -19.31 16.49 -24.36
C GLU A 263 -19.22 17.99 -24.04
N ALA A 264 -19.24 18.36 -22.76
CA ALA A 264 -19.08 19.73 -22.29
C ALA A 264 -17.64 20.26 -22.47
N GLU A 265 -16.61 19.43 -22.28
CA GLU A 265 -15.21 19.82 -22.57
C GLU A 265 -14.97 20.16 -24.05
N GLY A 266 -15.83 19.69 -24.96
CA GLY A 266 -15.72 19.94 -26.41
C GLY A 266 -16.46 21.18 -26.92
N LYS A 267 -17.22 21.90 -26.08
CA LYS A 267 -18.01 23.08 -26.48
C LYS A 267 -17.55 24.32 -25.72
N ASP A 268 -16.84 25.21 -26.40
CA ASP A 268 -16.70 26.61 -26.01
C ASP A 268 -18.08 27.27 -26.00
N PHE A 269 -18.70 27.38 -24.83
CA PHE A 269 -19.94 28.14 -24.67
C PHE A 269 -19.62 29.64 -24.65
N SER A 270 -19.73 30.29 -25.80
CA SER A 270 -19.91 31.74 -25.85
C SER A 270 -21.34 32.07 -25.41
N TYR A 271 -21.55 32.77 -24.30
CA TYR A 271 -22.16 34.12 -24.20
C TYR A 271 -22.53 34.51 -22.73
N LEU A 272 -22.10 35.73 -22.34
CA LEU A 272 -22.62 36.63 -21.28
C LEU A 272 -22.29 36.37 -19.80
N ASP A 273 -21.18 36.98 -19.39
CA ASP A 273 -21.07 37.95 -18.29
C ASP A 273 -22.29 38.12 -17.35
N LEU A 274 -22.17 37.59 -16.12
CA LEU A 274 -22.73 38.14 -14.88
C LEU A 274 -22.09 37.44 -13.66
N GLU A 275 -21.03 38.07 -13.16
CA GLU A 275 -20.39 37.95 -11.84
C GLU A 275 -20.04 36.54 -11.30
N ASP A 276 -18.81 36.12 -11.62
CA ASP A 276 -18.13 34.92 -11.15
C ASP A 276 -18.01 34.83 -9.60
N SER A 277 -18.82 33.96 -9.01
CA SER A 277 -18.47 33.28 -7.77
C SER A 277 -17.48 32.16 -8.10
N LYS A 278 -16.25 32.30 -7.60
CA LYS A 278 -15.18 31.30 -7.71
C LYS A 278 -15.59 29.97 -7.07
N GLY A 279 -15.98 29.00 -7.89
CA GLY A 279 -16.03 27.58 -7.55
C GLY A 279 -14.84 26.87 -8.20
N SER A 280 -13.83 26.55 -7.40
CA SER A 280 -12.55 25.98 -7.86
C SER A 280 -12.71 24.51 -8.23
N ILE A 281 -12.54 24.16 -9.50
CA ILE A 281 -12.26 22.79 -9.94
C ILE A 281 -10.95 22.85 -10.75
N PRO A 282 -9.92 22.03 -10.43
CA PRO A 282 -8.66 22.05 -11.17
C PRO A 282 -8.90 21.57 -12.60
N ALA A 283 -8.40 22.32 -13.59
CA ALA A 283 -8.35 21.86 -14.96
C ALA A 283 -7.48 20.61 -15.08
N ARG A 284 -7.83 19.74 -16.05
CA ARG A 284 -7.09 18.55 -16.43
C ARG A 284 -5.58 18.87 -16.60
N PRO A 285 -4.68 18.15 -15.91
CA PRO A 285 -3.25 18.36 -16.07
C PRO A 285 -2.83 18.17 -17.53
N THR A 286 -2.08 19.13 -18.07
CA THR A 286 -1.52 19.04 -19.42
C THR A 286 -0.65 17.78 -19.53
N GLY A 287 -1.10 16.79 -20.30
CA GLY A 287 -0.40 15.51 -20.53
C GLY A 287 -1.15 14.23 -20.13
N PHE A 288 -2.40 14.32 -19.65
CA PHE A 288 -3.19 13.14 -19.31
C PHE A 288 -3.79 12.48 -20.56
N ALA A 289 -3.49 11.19 -20.80
CA ALA A 289 -3.92 10.46 -22.00
C ALA A 289 -5.45 10.35 -22.13
N GLU A 290 -5.96 10.40 -23.38
CA GLU A 290 -7.40 10.29 -23.67
C GLU A 290 -7.94 8.85 -23.56
N SER A 291 -7.06 7.85 -23.57
CA SER A 291 -7.41 6.46 -23.28
C SER A 291 -6.17 5.70 -22.84
N PHE A 292 -6.32 4.74 -21.92
CA PHE A 292 -5.27 3.78 -21.61
C PHE A 292 -5.55 2.49 -22.37
N THR A 293 -4.60 2.07 -23.20
CA THR A 293 -4.59 0.73 -23.79
C THR A 293 -3.61 -0.13 -23.02
N SER A 294 -3.81 -1.45 -23.07
CA SER A 294 -2.88 -2.42 -22.48
C SER A 294 -1.45 -2.39 -23.06
N ALA A 295 -1.19 -1.55 -24.08
CA ALA A 295 0.13 -1.32 -24.65
C ALA A 295 0.91 -0.19 -23.96
N ASP A 296 0.24 0.67 -23.19
CA ASP A 296 0.85 1.88 -22.59
C ASP A 296 1.55 1.60 -21.24
N GLY A 297 1.50 0.35 -20.76
CA GLY A 297 2.09 -0.11 -19.50
C GLY A 297 3.32 -1.01 -19.66
N ARG A 298 4.18 -0.77 -20.66
CA ARG A 298 5.45 -1.49 -20.84
C ARG A 298 6.67 -0.66 -20.46
#